data_AF-A0A8B4BWM4-F1
#
_entry.id   AF-A0A8B4BWM4-F1
#
_cell.length_a   1.000
_cell.length_b   1.000
_cell.length_c   1.000
_cell.angle_alpha   90.00
_cell.angle_beta   90.00
_cell.angle_gamma   90.00
#
_symmetry.space_group_name_H-M   'P 1'
#
loop_
_entity.id
_entity.type
_entity.pdbx_description
1 polymer ?
#
loop_
_entity_poly.entity_id
_entity_poly.type
_entity_poly.pdbx_seq_one_letter_code
_entity_poly.pdbx_strand_id
1 'polypeptide(L)' 'MITYEDELKQEAREEGRKEGLQEGKREGRQEGKIEITRNLIKLGMPLDFTKKATGFSEKKILEIKEKLEKE' A
#
# COMPACT_ATOMS: atom_id res chain seq x y z
N MET A 1 -41.12 -13.88 2.55
CA MET A 1 -40.62 -13.85 1.16
C MET A 1 -39.64 -12.70 1.13
N ILE A 2 -38.34 -12.99 1.08
CA ILE A 2 -37.32 -11.94 0.91
C ILE A 2 -37.59 -11.35 -0.48
N THR A 3 -37.67 -10.04 -0.59
CA THR A 3 -37.92 -9.40 -1.88
C THR A 3 -36.61 -9.35 -2.65
N TYR A 4 -36.70 -9.39 -3.99
CA TYR A 4 -35.55 -9.23 -4.87
C TYR A 4 -34.73 -7.95 -4.56
N GLU A 5 -35.40 -6.91 -4.06
CA GLU A 5 -34.75 -5.67 -3.62
C GLU A 5 -33.88 -5.83 -2.37
N ASP A 6 -34.29 -6.67 -1.42
CA ASP A 6 -33.51 -6.96 -0.22
C ASP A 6 -32.25 -7.76 -0.55
N GLU A 7 -32.35 -8.72 -1.47
CA GLU A 7 -31.20 -9.50 -1.98
C GLU A 7 -30.19 -8.59 -2.69
N LEU A 8 -30.65 -7.75 -3.63
CA LEU A 8 -29.78 -6.80 -4.32
C LEU A 8 -29.07 -5.83 -3.37
N LYS A 9 -29.76 -5.37 -2.32
CA LYS A 9 -29.18 -4.47 -1.33
C LYS A 9 -28.14 -5.16 -0.45
N GLN A 10 -28.34 -6.45 -0.15
CA GLN A 10 -27.36 -7.24 0.58
C GLN A 10 -26.12 -7.49 -0.29
N GLU A 11 -26.31 -7.88 -1.55
CA GLU A 11 -25.21 -8.09 -2.51
C GLU A 11 -24.38 -6.82 -2.70
N ALA A 12 -25.02 -5.67 -2.97
CA ALA A 12 -24.32 -4.40 -3.14
C ALA A 12 -23.50 -3.99 -1.90
N ARG A 13 -24.02 -4.26 -0.69
CA ARG A 13 -23.29 -4.00 0.56
C ARG A 13 -22.11 -4.96 0.74
N GLU A 14 -22.29 -6.23 0.39
CA GLU A 14 -21.21 -7.21 0.46
C GLU A 14 -20.09 -6.91 -0.53
N GLU A 15 -20.43 -6.56 -1.75
CA GLU A 15 -19.48 -6.15 -2.79
C GLU A 15 -18.70 -4.92 -2.34
N GLY A 16 -19.37 -3.85 -1.93
CA GLY A 16 -18.70 -2.64 -1.45
C GLY A 16 -17.76 -2.91 -0.26
N ARG A 17 -18.15 -3.80 0.66
CA ARG A 17 -17.29 -4.21 1.78
C ARG A 17 -16.08 -5.04 1.31
N LYS A 18 -16.28 -5.95 0.35
CA LYS A 18 -15.20 -6.77 -0.22
C LYS A 18 -14.19 -5.90 -0.96
N GLU A 19 -14.66 -4.98 -1.80
CA GLU A 19 -13.82 -4.04 -2.54
C GLU A 19 -13.05 -3.13 -1.61
N GLY A 20 -13.71 -2.45 -0.67
CA GLY A 20 -13.03 -1.56 0.28
C GLY A 20 -11.99 -2.27 1.14
N LEU A 21 -12.23 -3.53 1.53
CA LEU A 21 -11.23 -4.32 2.26
C LEU A 21 -10.02 -4.69 1.39
N GLN A 22 -10.24 -4.99 0.11
CA GLN A 22 -9.16 -5.31 -0.82
C GLN A 22 -8.32 -4.09 -1.13
N GLU A 23 -8.95 -2.96 -1.40
CA GLU A 23 -8.29 -1.68 -1.67
C GLU A 23 -7.49 -1.22 -0.45
N GLY A 24 -8.10 -1.16 0.73
CA GLY A 24 -7.40 -0.76 1.96
C GLY A 24 -6.21 -1.67 2.30
N LYS A 25 -6.32 -2.98 2.05
CA LYS A 25 -5.17 -3.90 2.21
C LYS A 25 -4.07 -3.65 1.18
N ARG A 26 -4.40 -3.25 -0.04
CA ARG A 26 -3.42 -2.94 -1.08
C ARG A 26 -2.71 -1.64 -0.77
N GLU A 27 -3.46 -0.59 -0.45
CA GLU A 27 -2.93 0.73 -0.10
C GLU A 27 -2.05 0.65 1.15
N GLY A 28 -2.55 0.05 2.24
CA GLY A 28 -1.77 -0.06 3.49
C GLY A 28 -0.46 -0.85 3.33
N ARG A 29 -0.43 -1.87 2.47
CA ARG A 29 0.83 -2.57 2.15
C ARG A 29 1.80 -1.68 1.36
N GLN A 30 1.29 -0.87 0.45
CA GLN A 30 2.12 0.02 -0.36
C GLN A 30 2.68 1.17 0.49
N GLU A 31 1.84 1.79 1.33
CA GLU A 31 2.23 2.83 2.27
C GLU A 31 3.26 2.32 3.27
N GLY A 32 3.02 1.16 3.89
CA GLY A 32 3.96 0.56 4.84
C GLY A 32 5.33 0.26 4.21
N LYS A 33 5.37 -0.21 2.95
CA LYS A 33 6.64 -0.40 2.24
C LYS A 33 7.37 0.92 1.99
N ILE A 34 6.65 1.99 1.63
CA ILE A 34 7.23 3.32 1.43
C ILE A 34 7.78 3.85 2.76
N GLU A 35 7.04 3.72 3.85
CA GLU A 35 7.46 4.16 5.18
C GLU A 35 8.75 3.44 5.63
N ILE A 36 8.77 2.10 5.52
CA ILE A 36 9.97 1.32 5.82
C ILE A 36 11.16 1.81 4.97
N THR A 37 10.95 2.04 3.67
CA THR A 37 11.99 2.54 2.77
C THR A 37 12.53 3.89 3.24
N ARG A 38 11.65 4.83 3.60
CA ARG A 38 12.05 6.16 4.10
C ARG A 38 12.87 6.04 5.38
N ASN A 39 12.44 5.20 6.31
CA ASN A 39 13.14 4.99 7.58
C ASN A 39 14.53 4.39 7.35
N LEU A 40 14.66 3.39 6.46
CA LEU A 40 15.96 2.81 6.11
C LEU A 40 16.92 3.83 5.48
N ILE A 41 16.42 4.69 4.59
CA ILE A 41 17.21 5.78 3.98
C ILE A 41 17.68 6.76 5.06
N LYS A 42 16.78 7.19 5.95
CA LYS A 42 17.11 8.11 7.07
C LYS A 42 18.14 7.51 8.03
N LEU A 43 18.12 6.20 8.22
CA LEU A 43 19.12 5.46 9.01
C LEU A 43 20.44 5.23 8.27
N GLY A 44 20.58 5.71 7.03
CA GLY A 44 21.81 5.54 6.23
C GLY A 44 22.03 4.11 5.75
N MET A 45 20.99 3.30 5.66
CA MET A 45 21.12 1.91 5.23
C MET A 45 21.54 1.81 3.76
N PRO A 46 22.42 0.85 3.39
CA PRO A 46 22.84 0.67 2.01
C PRO A 46 21.68 0.39 1.06
N LEU A 47 21.84 0.81 -0.20
CA LEU A 47 20.83 0.64 -1.24
C LEU A 47 20.46 -0.84 -1.45
N ASP A 48 21.44 -1.72 -1.50
CA ASP A 48 21.20 -3.17 -1.67
C ASP A 48 20.44 -3.79 -0.51
N PHE A 49 20.71 -3.33 0.72
CA PHE A 49 19.94 -3.77 1.89
C PHE A 49 18.49 -3.29 1.79
N THR A 50 18.29 -2.03 1.44
CA THR A 50 16.96 -1.43 1.28
C THR A 50 16.14 -2.12 0.19
N LYS A 51 16.77 -2.49 -0.93
CA LYS A 51 16.15 -3.30 -2.02
C LYS A 51 15.67 -4.65 -1.49
N LYS A 52 16.52 -5.36 -0.74
CA LYS A 52 16.18 -6.68 -0.17
C LYS A 52 15.06 -6.60 0.86
N ALA A 53 15.08 -5.58 1.73
CA ALA A 53 14.10 -5.43 2.81
C ALA A 53 12.70 -5.04 2.31
N THR A 54 12.62 -4.18 1.28
CA THR A 54 11.36 -3.57 0.81
C THR A 54 10.80 -4.25 -0.44
N GLY A 55 11.67 -4.91 -1.20
CA GLY A 55 11.36 -5.46 -2.53
C GLY A 55 11.20 -4.40 -3.61
N PHE A 56 11.57 -3.13 -3.34
CA PHE A 56 11.54 -2.09 -4.36
C PHE A 56 12.73 -2.16 -5.30
N SER A 57 12.51 -1.68 -6.52
CA SER A 57 13.59 -1.43 -7.45
C SER A 57 14.46 -0.28 -6.98
N GLU A 58 15.70 -0.28 -7.42
CA GLU A 58 16.66 0.78 -7.16
C GLU A 58 16.14 2.15 -7.57
N LYS A 59 15.58 2.25 -8.78
CA LYS A 59 14.93 3.46 -9.30
C LYS A 59 13.87 3.99 -8.32
N LYS A 60 13.05 3.10 -7.75
CA LYS A 60 11.98 3.52 -6.83
C LYS A 60 12.54 4.03 -5.50
N ILE A 61 13.59 3.41 -4.99
CA ILE A 61 14.26 3.84 -3.75
C ILE A 61 14.92 5.21 -3.94
N LEU A 62 15.57 5.44 -5.08
CA LEU A 62 16.14 6.74 -5.42
C LEU A 62 15.07 7.83 -5.56
N GLU A 63 13.93 7.53 -6.20
CA GLU A 63 12.79 8.47 -6.27
C GLU A 63 12.29 8.86 -4.86
N ILE A 64 12.21 7.89 -3.94
CA ILE A 64 11.82 8.14 -2.55
C ILE A 64 12.87 8.99 -1.83
N LYS A 65 14.16 8.72 -2.08
CA LYS A 65 15.26 9.50 -1.51
C LYS A 65 15.21 10.96 -1.97
N GLU A 66 15.04 11.21 -3.27
CA GLU A 66 14.94 12.57 -3.81
C GLU A 66 13.73 13.32 -3.26
N LYS A 67 12.60 12.63 -3.02
CA LYS A 67 11.42 13.22 -2.39
C LYS A 67 11.68 13.60 -0.94
N LEU A 68 12.39 12.76 -0.19
CA LEU A 68 12.79 13.04 1.21
C LEU A 68 13.73 14.24 1.34
N GLU A 69 14.60 14.48 0.36
CA GLU A 69 15.54 15.61 0.37
C GLU A 69 14.87 16.95 0.01
N LYS A 70 13.66 16.91 -0.55
CA LYS A 70 12.86 18.09 -0.96
C LYS A 70 11.79 18.47 0.06
N GLU A 71 11.61 17.66 1.10
CA GLU A 71 10.73 17.92 2.25
C GLU A 71 11.50 18.63 3.36
#